data_AF-A0A5E6MFX7-F1
#
_entry.id   AF-A0A5E6MFX7-F1
#
_cell.length_a   1.000
_cell.length_b   1.000
_cell.length_c   1.000
_cell.angle_alpha   90.00
_cell.angle_beta   90.00
_cell.angle_gamma   90.00
#
_symmetry.space_group_name_H-M   'P 1'
#
loop_
_entity.id
_entity.type
_entity.pdbx_description
1 polymer ?
#
loop_
_entity_poly.entity_id
_entity_poly.type
_entity_poly.pdbx_seq_one_letter_code
_entity_poly.pdbx_strand_id
1 'polypeptide(L)'
;PAAGGFRPEHPVSDREFAQLHCAIRIVFPQVGLVLSTREPPLLRDRLIPLGVTMLSAGSRTDPGGYTGAGRERLHRTTGGRAERVTPAESSVEATGQFALSDERPPRVIAERIRELGYEPVWKDWEECLTNAASS
;
A
#
# COMPACT_ATOMS: atom_id res chain seq x y z
N PRO A 1 -9.22 0.93 -7.99
CA PRO A 1 -9.66 2.30 -8.37
C PRO A 1 -8.98 3.36 -7.49
N ALA A 2 -8.41 4.43 -8.03
CA ALA A 2 -7.92 5.54 -7.19
C ALA A 2 -9.11 6.36 -6.67
N ALA A 3 -9.01 6.91 -5.45
CA ALA A 3 -10.08 7.68 -4.81
C ALA A 3 -10.54 8.92 -5.61
N GLY A 4 -9.76 9.36 -6.61
CA GLY A 4 -10.04 10.52 -7.46
C GLY A 4 -10.60 10.22 -8.86
N GLY A 5 -11.13 9.02 -9.14
CA GLY A 5 -11.77 8.73 -10.44
C GLY A 5 -10.81 8.64 -11.64
N PHE A 6 -9.51 8.50 -11.38
CA PHE A 6 -8.49 8.31 -12.42
C PHE A 6 -8.79 7.05 -13.26
N ARG A 7 -8.82 7.21 -14.58
CA ARG A 7 -8.90 6.12 -15.56
C ARG A 7 -7.63 6.13 -16.40
N PRO A 8 -6.80 5.07 -16.35
CA PRO A 8 -5.61 5.00 -17.18
C PRO A 8 -6.01 4.94 -18.67
N GLU A 9 -5.29 5.65 -19.53
CA GLU A 9 -5.47 5.60 -20.99
C GLU A 9 -5.23 4.18 -21.54
N HIS A 10 -4.31 3.45 -20.91
CA HIS A 10 -3.95 2.08 -21.25
C HIS A 10 -4.07 1.19 -20.00
N PRO A 11 -5.25 0.58 -19.76
CA PRO A 11 -5.40 -0.36 -18.66
C PRO A 11 -4.54 -1.60 -18.93
N VAL A 12 -3.76 -2.00 -17.93
CA VAL A 12 -2.95 -3.24 -17.96
C VAL A 12 -3.79 -4.38 -17.40
N SER A 13 -3.97 -5.43 -18.19
CA SER A 13 -4.67 -6.65 -17.75
C SER A 13 -3.80 -7.48 -16.80
N ASP A 14 -4.43 -8.36 -16.01
CA ASP A 14 -3.73 -9.30 -15.13
C ASP A 14 -2.71 -10.16 -15.89
N ARG A 15 -3.02 -10.53 -17.13
CA ARG A 15 -2.13 -11.31 -18.01
C ARG A 15 -0.88 -10.51 -18.37
N GLU A 16 -1.04 -9.27 -18.79
CA GLU A 16 0.08 -8.39 -19.13
C GLU A 16 0.91 -8.05 -17.88
N PHE A 17 0.26 -7.87 -16.74
CA PHE A 17 0.94 -7.61 -15.48
C PHE A 17 1.77 -8.80 -14.99
N ALA A 18 1.26 -10.02 -15.12
CA ALA A 18 2.02 -11.25 -14.86
C ALA A 18 3.18 -11.42 -15.86
N GLN A 19 2.94 -11.13 -17.14
CA GLN A 19 3.99 -11.15 -18.16
C GLN A 19 5.11 -10.14 -17.84
N LEU A 20 4.77 -8.95 -17.35
CA LEU A 20 5.71 -7.94 -16.91
C LEU A 20 6.56 -8.42 -15.73
N HIS A 21 5.96 -9.07 -14.73
CA HIS A 21 6.71 -9.66 -13.60
C HIS A 21 7.76 -10.65 -14.10
N CYS A 22 7.35 -11.59 -14.95
CA CYS A 22 8.26 -12.57 -15.53
C CYS A 22 9.38 -11.90 -16.34
N ALA A 23 9.04 -10.92 -17.19
CA ALA A 23 10.02 -10.20 -18.00
C ALA A 23 11.04 -9.46 -17.13
N ILE A 24 10.60 -8.73 -16.10
CA ILE A 24 11.51 -8.03 -15.18
C ILE A 24 12.38 -9.04 -14.41
N ARG A 25 11.80 -10.15 -13.93
CA ARG A 25 12.57 -11.18 -13.20
C ARG A 25 13.65 -11.84 -14.07
N ILE A 26 13.39 -12.03 -15.37
CA ILE A 26 14.37 -12.59 -16.32
C ILE A 26 15.46 -11.58 -16.67
N VAL A 27 15.08 -10.33 -16.99
CA VAL A 27 16.02 -9.31 -17.49
C VAL A 27 16.82 -8.66 -16.36
N PHE A 28 16.19 -8.50 -15.18
CA PHE A 28 16.77 -7.81 -14.02
C PHE A 28 16.64 -8.66 -12.76
N PRO A 29 17.37 -9.79 -12.66
CA PRO A 29 17.24 -10.73 -11.56
C PRO A 29 17.60 -10.15 -10.18
N GLN A 30 18.35 -9.05 -10.14
CA GLN A 30 18.76 -8.39 -8.89
C GLN A 30 17.77 -7.31 -8.41
N VAL A 31 16.79 -6.93 -9.25
CA VAL A 31 15.82 -5.90 -8.87
C VAL A 31 14.76 -6.49 -7.96
N GLY A 32 14.50 -5.78 -6.86
CA GLY A 32 13.40 -6.08 -5.95
C GLY A 32 12.06 -5.74 -6.61
N LEU A 33 11.09 -6.65 -6.50
CA LEU A 33 9.72 -6.44 -6.94
C LEU A 33 8.82 -6.25 -5.73
N VAL A 34 8.20 -5.08 -5.63
CA VAL A 34 7.30 -4.72 -4.52
C VAL A 34 5.87 -4.83 -4.98
N LEU A 35 5.08 -5.64 -4.29
CA LEU A 35 3.66 -5.82 -4.58
C LEU A 35 2.80 -5.18 -3.48
N SER A 36 1.98 -4.21 -3.89
CA SER A 36 1.20 -3.37 -2.98
C SER A 36 -0.15 -3.99 -2.62
N THR A 37 -0.97 -3.28 -1.84
CA THR A 37 -2.37 -3.63 -1.54
C THR A 37 -3.36 -3.11 -2.59
N ARG A 38 -2.87 -2.61 -3.74
CA ARG A 38 -3.71 -2.14 -4.87
C ARG A 38 -4.24 -3.28 -5.73
N GLU A 39 -3.64 -4.45 -5.61
CA GLU A 39 -4.00 -5.65 -6.35
C GLU A 39 -4.96 -6.52 -5.50
N PRO A 40 -5.95 -7.19 -6.11
CA PRO A 40 -6.88 -8.04 -5.36
C PRO A 40 -6.20 -9.30 -4.79
N PRO A 41 -6.70 -9.88 -3.68
CA PRO A 41 -6.09 -11.01 -2.98
C PRO A 41 -5.66 -12.15 -3.90
N LEU A 42 -6.56 -12.55 -4.80
CA LEU A 42 -6.35 -13.67 -5.71
C LEU A 42 -5.23 -13.42 -6.73
N LEU A 43 -5.11 -12.18 -7.22
CA LEU A 43 -4.01 -11.82 -8.12
C LEU A 43 -2.69 -11.83 -7.36
N ARG A 44 -2.66 -11.27 -6.15
CA ARG A 44 -1.45 -11.21 -5.34
C ARG A 44 -0.90 -12.59 -5.03
N ASP A 45 -1.76 -13.52 -4.62
CA ASP A 45 -1.38 -14.91 -4.34
C ASP A 45 -0.74 -15.59 -5.56
N ARG A 46 -1.15 -15.24 -6.78
CA ARG A 46 -0.58 -15.77 -8.02
C ARG A 46 0.70 -15.07 -8.47
N LEU A 47 0.92 -13.82 -8.07
CA LEU A 47 2.12 -13.05 -8.40
C LEU A 47 3.29 -13.35 -7.47
N ILE A 48 3.04 -13.72 -6.21
CA ILE A 48 4.08 -14.12 -5.24
C ILE A 48 5.14 -15.05 -5.86
N PRO A 49 4.77 -16.18 -6.51
CA PRO A 49 5.76 -17.10 -7.08
C PRO A 49 6.49 -16.57 -8.32
N LEU A 50 6.08 -15.43 -8.89
CA LEU A 50 6.69 -14.84 -10.09
C LEU A 50 7.86 -13.89 -9.77
N GLY A 51 8.42 -13.98 -8.57
CA GLY A 51 9.60 -13.24 -8.17
C GLY A 51 9.30 -11.93 -7.43
N VAL A 52 8.14 -11.81 -6.78
CA VAL A 52 7.89 -10.73 -5.81
C VAL A 52 8.87 -10.90 -4.63
N THR A 53 9.53 -9.81 -4.23
CA THR A 53 10.52 -9.83 -3.14
C THR A 53 10.03 -9.11 -1.89
N MET A 54 9.06 -8.20 -2.03
CA MET A 54 8.45 -7.48 -0.91
C MET A 54 6.95 -7.34 -1.14
N LEU A 55 6.18 -7.45 -0.07
CA LEU A 55 4.72 -7.40 -0.12
C LEU A 55 4.20 -6.48 0.98
N SER A 56 3.35 -5.51 0.63
CA SER A 56 2.67 -4.67 1.64
C SER A 56 1.49 -5.40 2.26
N ALA A 57 1.27 -5.30 3.58
CA ALA A 57 0.11 -5.89 4.25
C ALA A 57 -0.48 -4.90 5.25
N GLY A 58 -1.81 -4.94 5.43
CA GLY A 58 -2.49 -4.03 6.38
C GLY A 58 -2.26 -2.55 6.08
N SER A 59 -2.25 -2.16 4.81
CA SER A 59 -1.98 -0.78 4.40
C SER A 59 -3.05 0.20 4.91
N ARG A 60 -2.66 1.43 5.26
CA ARG A 60 -3.56 2.55 5.51
C ARG A 60 -3.17 3.70 4.59
N THR A 61 -4.13 4.18 3.79
CA THR A 61 -3.89 5.13 2.70
C THR A 61 -4.32 6.56 3.01
N ASP A 62 -4.91 6.78 4.18
CA ASP A 62 -5.33 8.09 4.65
C ASP A 62 -4.13 8.84 5.24
N PRO A 63 -4.00 10.17 5.01
CA PRO A 63 -2.93 10.95 5.62
C PRO A 63 -3.03 10.88 7.15
N GLY A 64 -1.94 10.42 7.80
CA GLY A 64 -1.90 10.17 9.25
C GLY A 64 -2.54 8.84 9.70
N GLY A 65 -2.83 7.92 8.78
CA GLY A 65 -3.49 6.64 9.06
C GLY A 65 -2.75 5.73 10.05
N TYR A 66 -1.42 5.81 10.13
CA TYR A 66 -0.61 5.04 11.09
C TYR A 66 -0.35 5.76 12.42
N THR A 67 -0.51 7.08 12.44
CA THR A 67 -0.18 7.93 13.59
C THR A 67 -1.42 8.39 14.37
N GLY A 68 -2.63 8.06 13.92
CA GLY A 68 -3.89 8.60 14.47
C GLY A 68 -4.11 10.11 14.22
N ALA A 69 -3.05 10.83 13.85
CA ALA A 69 -3.03 12.27 13.61
C ALA A 69 -3.94 12.76 12.48
N GLY A 70 -4.42 11.87 11.60
CA GLY A 70 -5.38 12.22 10.55
C GLY A 70 -6.73 12.71 11.08
N ARG A 71 -7.05 12.48 12.36
CA ARG A 71 -8.28 12.94 13.02
C ARG A 71 -8.15 14.27 13.76
N GLU A 72 -6.94 14.67 14.19
CA GLU A 72 -6.78 15.77 15.17
C GLU A 72 -6.39 17.12 14.55
N ARG A 73 -5.99 17.16 13.28
CA ARG A 73 -5.63 18.43 12.60
C ARG A 73 -6.18 18.51 11.17
N LEU A 74 -7.49 18.35 11.00
CA LEU A 74 -8.16 18.86 9.80
C LEU A 74 -8.14 20.40 9.85
N HIS A 75 -7.21 21.01 9.12
CA HIS A 75 -7.19 22.45 8.88
C HIS A 75 -7.52 22.72 7.41
N ARG A 76 -8.59 23.46 7.16
CA ARG A 76 -8.86 24.02 5.83
C ARG A 76 -8.07 25.33 5.72
N THR A 77 -7.07 25.36 4.84
CA THR A 77 -6.32 26.58 4.52
C THR A 77 -6.90 27.23 3.28
N THR A 78 -7.65 28.31 3.46
CA THR A 78 -8.15 29.13 2.35
C THR A 78 -7.45 30.50 2.43
N GLY A 79 -6.68 30.87 1.41
CA GLY A 79 -6.03 32.18 1.34
C GLY A 79 -4.99 32.48 2.44
N GLY A 80 -4.34 31.44 3.00
CA GLY A 80 -3.27 31.60 4.00
C GLY A 80 -3.73 31.73 5.46
N ARG A 81 -5.02 31.61 5.76
CA ARG A 81 -5.55 31.51 7.13
C ARG A 81 -6.12 30.11 7.38
N ALA A 82 -5.78 29.54 8.54
CA ALA A 82 -6.27 28.23 8.97
C ALA A 82 -7.60 28.40 9.72
N GLU A 83 -8.69 27.88 9.14
CA GLU A 83 -10.00 27.85 9.80
C GLU A 83 -10.29 26.46 10.38
N ARG A 84 -10.95 26.44 11.54
CA ARG A 84 -11.34 25.22 12.25
C ARG A 84 -12.70 24.77 11.70
N VAL A 85 -12.72 23.60 11.06
CA VAL A 85 -13.92 23.03 10.44
C VAL A 85 -14.87 22.48 11.53
N THR A 86 -16.17 22.74 11.40
CA THR A 86 -17.21 22.18 12.28
C THR A 86 -17.57 20.74 11.84
N PRO A 87 -18.05 19.87 12.74
CA PRO A 87 -18.23 18.44 12.45
C PRO A 87 -19.20 18.12 11.29
N ALA A 88 -20.10 19.06 10.95
CA ALA A 88 -21.11 18.89 9.89
C ALA A 88 -20.58 19.11 8.46
N GLU A 89 -19.39 19.71 8.30
CA GLU A 89 -18.75 19.96 6.99
C GLU A 89 -17.55 19.03 6.73
N SER A 90 -17.41 17.98 7.54
CA SER A 90 -16.29 17.03 7.55
C SER A 90 -16.28 16.01 6.39
N SER A 91 -17.22 16.10 5.45
CA SER A 91 -17.38 15.11 4.36
C SER A 91 -16.38 15.27 3.21
N VAL A 92 -15.45 16.21 3.30
CA VAL A 92 -14.18 16.11 2.55
C VAL A 92 -13.19 15.37 3.44
N GLU A 93 -13.54 14.13 3.79
CA GLU A 93 -12.61 13.17 4.36
C GLU A 93 -11.38 13.15 3.47
N ALA A 94 -10.19 13.10 4.08
CA ALA A 94 -8.96 13.03 3.33
C ALA A 94 -8.97 11.73 2.50
N THR A 95 -9.40 11.83 1.24
CA THR A 95 -9.54 10.70 0.33
C THR A 95 -8.19 10.01 0.27
N GLY A 96 -8.13 8.75 0.72
CA GLY A 96 -6.90 7.97 0.72
C GLY A 96 -6.21 8.01 -0.64
N GLN A 97 -4.87 8.02 -0.64
CA GLN A 97 -4.06 8.22 -1.85
C GLN A 97 -4.42 7.23 -2.98
N PHE A 98 -4.89 6.04 -2.62
CA PHE A 98 -5.46 5.03 -3.51
C PHE A 98 -6.42 4.12 -2.73
N ALA A 99 -7.36 3.45 -3.40
CA ALA A 99 -8.18 2.44 -2.73
C ALA A 99 -7.39 1.14 -2.51
N LEU A 100 -7.55 0.56 -1.33
CA LEU A 100 -7.08 -0.78 -1.02
C LEU A 100 -7.95 -1.80 -1.76
N SER A 101 -7.32 -2.75 -2.44
CA SER A 101 -8.00 -3.90 -3.08
C SER A 101 -7.74 -5.20 -2.34
N ASP A 102 -6.75 -5.25 -1.45
CA ASP A 102 -6.51 -6.35 -0.51
C ASP A 102 -6.36 -5.80 0.91
N GLU A 103 -7.37 -6.06 1.74
CA GLU A 103 -7.46 -5.64 3.14
C GLU A 103 -7.11 -6.76 4.12
N ARG A 104 -6.61 -7.91 3.62
CA ARG A 104 -6.25 -9.03 4.50
C ARG A 104 -5.21 -8.58 5.53
N PRO A 105 -5.37 -8.97 6.81
CA PRO A 105 -4.42 -8.60 7.84
C PRO A 105 -3.07 -9.29 7.59
N PRO A 106 -1.95 -8.71 8.07
CA PRO A 106 -0.61 -9.27 7.84
C PRO A 106 -0.46 -10.74 8.22
N ARG A 107 -1.14 -11.21 9.26
CA ARG A 107 -1.13 -12.63 9.69
C ARG A 107 -1.63 -13.59 8.60
N VAL A 108 -2.71 -13.25 7.89
CA VAL A 108 -3.32 -14.09 6.85
C VAL A 108 -2.42 -14.14 5.62
N ILE A 109 -1.78 -13.02 5.29
CA ILE A 109 -0.81 -12.96 4.20
C ILE A 109 0.42 -13.80 4.54
N ALA A 110 0.92 -13.73 5.78
CA ALA A 110 2.05 -14.53 6.22
C ALA A 110 1.74 -16.05 6.19
N GLU A 111 0.56 -16.46 6.62
CA GLU A 111 0.07 -17.85 6.48
C GLU A 111 0.05 -18.27 5.01
N ARG A 112 -0.49 -17.43 4.13
CA ARG A 112 -0.55 -17.72 2.70
C ARG A 112 0.83 -17.87 2.06
N ILE A 113 1.79 -17.03 2.44
CA ILE A 113 3.19 -17.13 2.00
C ILE A 113 3.80 -18.49 2.42
N ARG A 114 3.52 -18.95 3.65
CA ARG A 114 3.97 -20.26 4.14
C ARG A 114 3.32 -21.42 3.40
N GLU A 115 2.02 -21.35 3.11
CA GLU A 115 1.31 -22.36 2.31
C GLU A 115 1.89 -22.52 0.90
N LEU A 116 2.43 -21.43 0.35
CA LEU A 116 3.11 -21.42 -0.95
C LEU A 116 4.56 -21.94 -0.87
N GLY A 117 5.06 -22.31 0.32
CA GLY A 117 6.40 -22.84 0.54
C GLY A 117 7.48 -21.78 0.74
N TYR A 118 7.11 -20.54 1.05
CA TYR A 118 8.04 -19.43 1.30
C TYR A 118 8.07 -19.04 2.79
N GLU A 119 9.17 -18.41 3.23
CA GLU A 119 9.28 -17.87 4.58
C GLU A 119 8.96 -16.36 4.59
N PRO A 120 7.94 -15.91 5.33
CA PRO A 120 7.65 -14.49 5.50
C PRO A 120 8.66 -13.83 6.45
N VAL A 121 9.34 -12.79 5.97
CA VAL A 121 10.29 -12.00 6.77
C VAL A 121 9.74 -10.57 6.96
N TRP A 122 9.76 -10.10 8.21
CA TRP A 122 9.32 -8.75 8.57
C TRP A 122 10.51 -7.78 8.53
N LYS A 123 10.24 -6.47 8.35
CA LYS A 123 11.24 -5.39 8.42
C LYS A 123 11.28 -4.75 9.81
N ASP A 124 11.19 -5.56 10.85
CA ASP A 124 11.18 -5.13 12.25
C ASP A 124 12.48 -4.42 12.68
N TRP A 125 13.60 -4.69 12.00
CA TRP A 125 14.86 -3.97 12.21
C TRP A 125 14.86 -2.49 11.78
N GLU A 126 13.93 -2.05 10.92
CA GLU A 126 13.87 -0.64 10.49
C GLU A 126 13.39 0.27 11.63
N GLU A 127 12.52 -0.21 12.53
CA GLU A 127 12.03 0.55 13.70
C GLU A 127 13.14 0.86 14.71
N CYS A 128 14.12 -0.03 14.83
CA CYS A 128 15.30 0.19 15.67
C CYS A 128 16.17 1.34 15.14
N LEU A 129 16.28 1.51 13.82
CA LEU A 129 17.10 2.56 13.20
C LEU A 129 16.47 3.94 13.32
N THR A 130 15.14 4.05 13.19
CA THR A 130 14.43 5.31 13.34
C THR A 130 14.39 5.79 14.79
N ASN A 131 14.21 4.90 15.77
CA ASN A 131 14.21 5.28 17.18
C ASN A 131 15.59 5.72 17.69
N ALA A 132 16.67 5.10 17.19
CA ALA A 132 18.04 5.47 17.55
C ALA A 132 18.49 6.83 16.98
N ALA A 133 17.89 7.29 15.87
CA ALA A 133 18.18 8.61 15.29
C ALA A 133 17.42 9.77 15.96
N SER A 134 16.44 9.47 16.82
CA SER A 134 15.62 10.42 17.56
C SER A 134 15.94 10.50 19.07
N SER A 135 17.04 9.89 19.52
CA SER A 135 17.60 10.03 20.88
C SER A 135 18.96 10.74 20.83
#